data_AF-A0A2V2T3I3-F1
#
_entry.id   AF-A0A2V2T3I3-F1
#
_cell.length_a   1.000
_cell.length_b   1.000
_cell.length_c   1.000
_cell.angle_alpha   90.00
_cell.angle_beta   90.00
_cell.angle_gamma   90.00
#
_symmetry.space_group_name_H-M   'P 1'
#
loop_
_entity.id
_entity.type
_entity.pdbx_description
1 polymer ?
#
loop_
_entity_poly.entity_id
_entity_poly.type
_entity_poly.pdbx_seq_one_letter_code
_entity_poly.pdbx_strand_id
1 'polypeptide(L)' 'SEHPDDRRLQRWLQRLGRKGAAVRLANRNLRIAWVLLRSEQTYQRKPNACQEIEMSH' A
#
# COMPACT_ATOMS: atom_id res chain seq x y z
N SER A 1 16.78 0.55 -1.79
CA SER A 1 15.46 0.77 -2.42
C SER A 1 14.42 1.00 -1.35
N GLU A 2 14.03 2.25 -1.07
CA GLU A 2 12.92 2.54 -0.15
C GLU A 2 11.59 2.44 -0.92
N HIS A 3 10.74 1.48 -0.56
CA HIS A 3 9.45 1.30 -1.23
C HIS A 3 8.47 2.42 -0.81
N PRO A 4 7.48 2.76 -1.66
CA PRO A 4 6.43 3.72 -1.30
C PRO A 4 5.63 3.31 -0.05
N ASP A 5 5.51 2.02 0.20
CA ASP A 5 4.86 1.46 1.39
C ASP A 5 5.68 1.74 2.65
N ASP A 6 7.01 1.69 2.57
CA ASP A 6 7.91 2.03 3.68
C ASP A 6 7.78 3.52 4.03
N ARG A 7 7.66 4.40 3.02
CA ARG A 7 7.39 5.83 3.23
C ARG A 7 6.01 6.10 3.83
N ARG A 8 4.99 5.28 3.52
CA ARG A 8 3.67 5.40 4.18
C ARG A 8 3.72 4.93 5.62
N LEU A 9 4.39 3.81 5.87
CA LEU A 9 4.58 3.29 7.22
C LEU A 9 5.34 4.29 8.09
N GLN A 10 6.44 4.87 7.59
CA GLN A 10 7.18 5.93 8.27
C GLN A 10 6.29 7.14 8.60
N ARG A 11 5.45 7.60 7.66
CA ARG A 11 4.49 8.68 7.91
C ARG A 11 3.46 8.32 8.99
N TRP A 12 2.98 7.09 9.01
CA TRP A 12 2.07 6.64 10.06
C TRP A 12 2.77 6.54 11.41
N LEU A 13 4.02 6.05 11.44
CA LEU A 13 4.83 6.01 12.65
C LEU A 13 5.03 7.42 13.22
N GLN A 14 5.34 8.41 12.39
CA GLN A 14 5.52 9.79 12.82
C GLN A 14 4.22 10.43 13.33
N ARG A 15 3.06 10.17 12.69
CA ARG A 15 1.80 10.86 13.03
C ARG A 15 0.95 10.17 14.09
N LEU A 16 0.98 8.84 14.15
CA LEU A 16 0.07 8.03 14.96
C LEU A 16 0.80 7.17 16.00
N GLY A 17 2.14 7.21 15.99
CA GLY A 17 2.98 6.32 16.78
C GLY A 17 2.89 4.87 16.32
N ARG A 18 3.62 4.00 17.02
CA ARG A 18 3.77 2.58 16.66
C ARG A 18 2.43 1.82 16.66
N LYS A 19 1.60 1.99 17.69
CA LYS A 19 0.31 1.28 17.79
C LYS A 19 -0.63 1.68 16.65
N GLY A 20 -0.78 2.98 16.39
CA GLY A 20 -1.65 3.46 15.32
C GLY A 20 -1.15 3.07 13.93
N ALA A 21 0.16 3.09 13.70
CA ALA A 21 0.76 2.60 12.47
C ALA A 21 0.50 1.10 12.23
N ALA A 22 0.61 0.27 13.29
CA ALA A 22 0.34 -1.16 13.20
C ALA A 22 -1.13 -1.44 12.83
N VAL A 23 -2.08 -0.72 13.43
CA VAL A 23 -3.51 -0.83 13.08
C VAL A 23 -3.76 -0.42 11.63
N ARG A 24 -3.16 0.69 11.17
CA ARG A 24 -3.26 1.14 9.77
C ARG A 24 -2.69 0.11 8.78
N LEU A 25 -1.56 -0.50 9.13
CA LEU A 25 -0.93 -1.54 8.33
C LEU A 25 -1.81 -2.80 8.26
N ALA A 26 -2.34 -3.26 9.40
CA ALA A 26 -3.26 -4.41 9.44
C ALA A 26 -4.53 -4.17 8.60
N ASN A 27 -5.15 -3.00 8.73
CA ASN A 27 -6.34 -2.63 7.95
C ASN A 27 -6.05 -2.59 6.45
N ARG A 28 -4.86 -2.11 6.05
CA ARG A 28 -4.44 -2.10 4.65
C ARG A 28 -4.23 -3.52 4.13
N ASN A 29 -3.54 -4.37 4.89
CA ASN A 29 -3.29 -5.76 4.53
C ASN A 29 -4.60 -6.53 4.38
N LEU A 30 -5.55 -6.34 5.30
CA LEU A 30 -6.87 -6.95 5.23
C LEU A 30 -7.63 -6.53 3.96
N ARG A 31 -7.58 -5.24 3.60
CA ARG A 31 -8.21 -4.75 2.36
C ARG A 31 -7.61 -5.37 1.11
N ILE A 32 -6.29 -5.59 1.09
CA ILE A 32 -5.62 -6.27 -0.01
C ILE A 32 -6.08 -7.73 -0.07
N ALA A 33 -6.01 -8.46 1.05
CA ALA A 33 -6.45 -9.85 1.13
C ALA A 33 -7.91 -10.01 0.68
N TRP A 34 -8.80 -9.11 1.12
CA TRP A 34 -10.21 -9.12 0.71
C TRP A 34 -10.39 -8.93 -0.81
N VAL A 35 -9.67 -7.99 -1.42
CA VAL A 35 -9.73 -7.80 -2.88
C VAL A 35 -9.20 -9.04 -3.61
N LEU A 36 -8.08 -9.61 -3.17
CA LEU A 36 -7.49 -10.79 -3.81
C LEU A 36 -8.39 -12.01 -3.71
N LEU A 37 -8.97 -12.26 -2.53
CA LEU A 37 -9.93 -13.34 -2.30
C LEU A 37 -11.17 -13.19 -3.18
N ARG A 38 -11.62 -11.96 -3.42
CA ARG A 38 -12.81 -11.70 -4.26
C ARG A 38 -12.52 -11.79 -5.76
N SER A 39 -11.31 -11.48 -6.19
CA SER A 39 -10.97 -11.35 -7.61
C SER A 39 -10.15 -12.52 -8.17
N GLU A 40 -9.88 -13.57 -7.37
CA GLU A 40 -8.94 -14.67 -7.67
C GLU A 40 -7.56 -14.20 -8.16
N GLN A 41 -7.21 -12.95 -7.89
CA GLN A 41 -5.95 -12.35 -8.30
C GLN A 41 -4.86 -12.76 -7.32
N THR A 42 -3.69 -13.08 -7.86
CA THR A 42 -2.48 -13.25 -7.04
C THR A 42 -1.95 -11.88 -6.65
N TYR A 43 -1.48 -11.72 -5.41
CA TYR A 43 -0.90 -10.46 -4.96
C TYR A 43 0.31 -10.09 -5.84
N GLN A 44 0.15 -9.08 -6.67
CA GLN A 44 1.24 -8.42 -7.37
C GLN A 44 1.58 -7.15 -6.60
N ARG A 45 2.73 -7.16 -5.92
CA ARG A 45 3.27 -5.96 -5.27
C ARG A 45 3.56 -4.94 -6.37
N LYS A 46 2.64 -4.01 -6.60
CA LYS A 46 2.74 -3.03 -7.69
C LYS A 46 4.15 -2.40 -7.65
N PRO A 47 5.04 -2.65 -8.64
CA PRO A 47 6.16 -1.76 -8.87
C PRO A 47 5.50 -0.41 -9.17
N ASN A 48 6.08 0.68 -8.67
CA ASN A 48 5.50 2.01 -8.82
C ASN A 48 5.01 2.21 -10.26
N ALA A 49 3.69 2.14 -10.47
CA ALA A 49 3.09 3.02 -11.44
C ALA A 49 3.29 4.40 -10.83
N CYS A 50 4.47 4.98 -11.10
CA CYS A 50 4.44 6.33 -11.61
C CYS A 50 3.27 6.31 -12.59
N GLN A 51 2.20 6.99 -12.23
CA GLN A 51 1.29 7.48 -13.23
C GLN A 51 2.13 8.43 -14.08
N GLU A 52 2.97 7.87 -14.96
CA GLU A 52 3.10 8.41 -16.29
C GLU A 52 1.68 8.35 -16.82
N ILE A 53 0.99 9.46 -16.60
CA ILE A 53 0.02 9.93 -17.55
C ILE A 53 0.83 10.01 -18.85
N GLU A 54 0.85 8.92 -19.62
CA GLU A 54 1.00 9.02 -21.06
C GLU A 54 -0.13 9.94 -21.50
N MET A 55 0.18 11.22 -21.60
CA MET A 55 -0.57 12.14 -22.45
C MET A 55 -0.33 11.67 -23.88
N SER A 56 -1.05 10.62 -24.26
CA SER A 56 -1.29 10.24 -25.63
C SER A 56 -2.78 10.41 -25.87
N HIS A 57 -3.21 11.62 -26.18
CA HIS A 57 -3.52 12.03 -27.56
C HIS A 57 -3.96 13.51 -27.62
#